data_AF-A0A7J9FP55-F1
#
_entry.id   AF-A0A7J9FP55-F1
#
_cell.length_a   1.000
_cell.length_b   1.000
_cell.length_c   1.000
_cell.angle_alpha   90.00
_cell.angle_beta   90.00
_cell.angle_gamma   90.00
#
_symmetry.space_group_name_H-M   'P 1'
#
loop_
_entity.id
_entity.type
_entity.pdbx_description
1 polymer ?
#
loop_
_entity_poly.entity_id
_entity_poly.type
_entity_poly.pdbx_seq_one_letter_code
_entity_poly.pdbx_strand_id
1 'polypeptide(L)'
;MLSVHYIQKGLLYTKPPPGDYYEQNLINNVLVRLKQSLSIALLHFYPLAGRLATKIEQNPKSHSVFVDCKNSPGAKFIHAAVDLSVSDIVSPTYVPLVVQSFFDHDRAINYDGHTRPLLSIQVTELVDGVFIAQGDTKIKISRSPMLERWFPEGNNGPLLTLPFTHQNEFITRFETPHVLERIFHFSAKVHYKAQKKG
;
A
#
# COMPACT_ATOMS: atom_id res chain seq x y z
N MET A 1 -14.72 -2.44 -9.61
CA MET A 1 -13.57 -2.87 -8.76
C MET A 1 -12.32 -2.00 -8.96
N LEU A 2 -12.17 -1.31 -10.11
CA LEU A 2 -11.01 -0.45 -10.40
C LEU A 2 -11.04 0.94 -9.70
N SER A 3 -12.22 1.39 -9.26
CA SER A 3 -12.39 2.62 -8.46
C SER A 3 -12.13 2.47 -6.96
N VAL A 4 -11.81 1.26 -6.50
CA VAL A 4 -11.56 1.02 -5.07
C VAL A 4 -10.13 1.45 -4.75
N HIS A 5 -9.94 2.11 -3.61
CA HIS A 5 -8.62 2.43 -3.09
C HIS A 5 -7.76 1.18 -2.88
N TYR A 6 -6.44 1.37 -2.98
CA TYR A 6 -5.48 0.35 -2.62
C TYR A 6 -5.72 -0.11 -1.17
N ILE A 7 -5.51 -1.40 -0.93
CA ILE A 7 -5.45 -1.90 0.44
C ILE A 7 -4.11 -1.43 1.02
N GLN A 8 -4.18 -0.89 2.24
CA GLN A 8 -3.00 -0.46 3.00
C GLN A 8 -2.97 -1.23 4.31
N LYS A 9 -1.84 -1.88 4.60
CA LYS A 9 -1.61 -2.61 5.86
C LYS A 9 -0.22 -2.31 6.39
N GLY A 10 -0.11 -2.06 7.68
CA GLY A 10 1.16 -1.75 8.34
C GLY A 10 1.41 -2.65 9.53
N LEU A 11 2.68 -2.98 9.76
CA LEU A 11 3.17 -3.73 10.91
C LEU A 11 4.22 -2.89 11.63
N LEU A 12 4.05 -2.68 12.94
CA LEU A 12 4.97 -1.91 13.78
C LEU A 12 5.72 -2.86 14.71
N TYR A 13 7.05 -2.74 14.74
CA TYR A 13 7.94 -3.55 15.56
C TYR A 13 8.88 -2.66 16.38
N THR A 14 9.16 -3.07 17.61
CA THR A 14 10.21 -2.47 18.45
C THR A 14 11.58 -3.02 18.06
N LYS A 15 12.60 -2.17 18.05
CA LYS A 15 14.00 -2.59 17.98
C LYS A 15 14.38 -3.26 19.32
N PRO A 16 15.29 -4.26 19.30
CA PRO A 16 15.87 -4.77 20.54
C PRO A 16 16.65 -3.65 21.26
N PRO A 17 16.77 -3.70 22.60
CA PRO A 17 17.51 -2.69 23.35
C PRO A 17 19.00 -2.69 22.99
N PRO A 18 19.67 -1.53 23.09
CA PRO A 18 21.09 -1.39 22.85
C PRO A 18 21.88 -2.14 23.93
N GLY A 19 22.30 -3.37 23.63
CA GLY A 19 23.01 -4.21 24.59
C GLY A 19 23.55 -5.53 24.02
N ASP A 20 22.86 -6.14 23.06
CA ASP A 20 23.16 -7.54 22.68
C ASP A 20 23.71 -7.74 21.24
N TYR A 21 23.66 -6.74 20.34
CA TYR A 21 24.18 -6.85 18.97
C TYR A 21 24.62 -5.49 18.42
N TYR A 22 25.52 -5.47 17.42
CA TYR A 22 25.91 -4.27 16.67
C TYR A 22 24.68 -3.68 15.94
N GLU A 23 23.98 -2.74 16.58
CA GLU A 23 22.79 -2.05 16.02
C GLU A 23 23.07 -1.37 14.68
N GLN A 24 24.32 -0.96 14.46
CA GLN A 24 24.79 -0.24 13.27
C GLN A 24 24.44 -0.94 11.94
N ASN A 25 24.11 -2.23 11.96
CA ASN A 25 23.70 -2.99 10.77
C ASN A 25 22.35 -3.71 10.89
N LEU A 26 21.58 -3.55 11.97
CA LEU A 26 20.32 -4.28 12.14
C LEU A 26 19.34 -3.96 11.01
N ILE A 27 19.07 -2.67 10.78
CA ILE A 27 18.14 -2.23 9.74
C ILE A 27 18.65 -2.58 8.35
N ASN A 28 19.96 -2.42 8.08
CA ASN A 28 20.56 -2.85 6.83
C ASN A 28 20.35 -4.35 6.57
N ASN A 29 20.56 -5.20 7.59
CA ASN A 29 20.32 -6.64 7.49
C ASN A 29 18.85 -6.98 7.23
N VAL A 30 17.92 -6.29 7.91
CA VAL A 30 16.48 -6.43 7.67
C VAL A 30 16.14 -6.04 6.23
N LEU A 31 16.63 -4.90 5.74
CA LEU A 31 16.38 -4.43 4.38
C LEU A 31 16.89 -5.40 3.33
N VAL A 32 18.12 -5.92 3.49
CA VAL A 32 18.71 -6.92 2.57
C VAL A 32 17.88 -8.20 2.56
N ARG A 33 17.57 -8.75 3.73
CA ARG A 33 16.77 -9.99 3.86
C ARG A 33 15.35 -9.81 3.33
N LEU A 34 14.74 -8.66 3.59
CA LEU A 34 13.38 -8.37 3.13
C LEU A 34 13.34 -8.21 1.60
N LYS A 35 14.30 -7.50 1.00
CA LYS A 35 14.42 -7.41 -0.48
C LYS A 35 14.63 -8.78 -1.11
N GLN A 36 15.51 -9.61 -0.53
CA GLN A 36 15.78 -10.95 -1.05
C GLN A 36 14.57 -11.88 -0.92
N SER A 37 13.94 -11.94 0.24
CA SER A 37 12.73 -12.76 0.46
C SER A 37 11.56 -12.28 -0.39
N LEU A 38 11.37 -10.97 -0.55
CA LEU A 38 10.36 -10.40 -1.45
C LEU A 38 10.63 -10.81 -2.89
N SER A 39 11.89 -10.75 -3.36
CA SER A 39 12.26 -11.20 -4.70
C SER A 39 11.90 -12.67 -4.94
N ILE A 40 12.20 -13.55 -3.97
CA ILE A 40 11.84 -14.98 -4.04
C ILE A 40 10.31 -15.14 -4.06
N ALA A 41 9.59 -14.43 -3.19
CA ALA A 41 8.13 -14.49 -3.15
C ALA A 41 7.52 -14.03 -4.49
N LEU A 42 8.05 -12.97 -5.10
CA LEU A 42 7.58 -12.46 -6.38
C LEU A 42 7.82 -13.43 -7.56
N LEU A 43 8.68 -14.44 -7.43
CA LEU A 43 8.73 -15.53 -8.42
C LEU A 43 7.44 -16.35 -8.44
N HIS A 44 6.82 -16.55 -7.26
CA HIS A 44 5.56 -17.28 -7.10
C HIS A 44 4.33 -16.37 -7.25
N PHE A 45 4.47 -15.10 -6.89
CA PHE A 45 3.43 -14.08 -6.97
C PHE A 45 3.74 -13.02 -8.02
N TYR A 46 4.25 -13.46 -9.18
CA TYR A 46 4.74 -12.58 -10.24
C TYR A 46 3.73 -11.52 -10.74
N PRO A 47 2.39 -11.69 -10.68
CA PRO A 47 1.47 -10.61 -11.06
C PRO A 47 1.60 -9.38 -10.16
N LEU A 48 2.03 -9.52 -8.89
CA LEU A 48 2.23 -8.37 -8.00
C LEU A 48 3.36 -7.45 -8.45
N ALA A 49 4.29 -7.97 -9.27
CA ALA A 49 5.33 -7.19 -9.90
C ALA A 49 4.89 -6.55 -11.22
N GLY A 50 3.69 -6.84 -11.73
CA GLY A 50 3.19 -6.34 -13.01
C GLY A 50 2.60 -4.92 -12.98
N ARG A 51 1.91 -4.55 -14.05
CA ARG A 51 1.06 -3.35 -14.17
C ARG A 51 -0.28 -3.74 -14.75
N LEU A 52 -1.32 -2.93 -14.52
CA LEU A 52 -2.56 -3.10 -15.26
C LEU A 52 -2.37 -2.63 -16.71
N ALA A 53 -2.98 -3.38 -17.61
CA ALA A 53 -3.12 -3.02 -19.01
C ALA A 53 -4.57 -3.25 -19.43
N THR A 54 -5.05 -2.38 -20.30
CA THR A 54 -6.38 -2.50 -20.90
C THR A 54 -6.23 -2.93 -22.35
N LYS A 55 -6.84 -4.05 -22.71
CA LYS A 55 -7.01 -4.48 -24.10
C LYS A 55 -8.43 -4.18 -24.55
N ILE A 56 -8.54 -3.51 -25.69
CA ILE A 56 -9.81 -3.19 -26.34
C ILE A 56 -9.92 -4.08 -27.58
N GLU A 57 -10.94 -4.92 -27.61
CA GLU A 57 -11.33 -5.64 -28.83
C GLU A 57 -12.42 -4.83 -29.51
N GLN A 58 -12.40 -4.74 -30.84
CA GLN A 58 -13.37 -3.91 -31.57
C GLN A 58 -14.57 -4.68 -32.09
N ASN A 59 -14.48 -6.01 -32.27
CA ASN A 59 -15.52 -6.83 -32.89
C ASN A 59 -15.71 -8.18 -32.15
N PRO A 60 -16.67 -8.28 -31.21
CA PRO A 60 -17.50 -7.19 -30.67
C PRO A 60 -16.68 -6.24 -29.79
N LYS A 61 -17.13 -4.98 -29.66
CA LYS A 61 -16.44 -3.99 -28.81
C LYS A 61 -16.44 -4.46 -27.36
N SER A 62 -15.26 -4.76 -26.81
CA SER A 62 -15.13 -5.20 -25.42
C SER A 62 -13.86 -4.65 -24.78
N HIS A 63 -13.92 -4.40 -23.47
CA HIS A 63 -12.78 -3.96 -22.67
C HIS A 63 -12.39 -5.07 -21.70
N SER A 64 -11.11 -5.43 -21.71
CA SER A 64 -10.54 -6.39 -20.78
C SER A 64 -9.36 -5.75 -20.07
N VAL A 65 -9.30 -5.92 -18.75
CA VAL A 65 -8.18 -5.45 -17.94
C VAL A 65 -7.42 -6.66 -17.43
N PHE A 66 -6.11 -6.66 -17.62
CA PHE A 66 -5.23 -7.74 -17.20
C PHE A 66 -3.97 -7.17 -16.58
N VAL A 67 -3.19 -8.05 -15.96
CA VAL A 67 -1.88 -7.69 -15.43
C VAL A 67 -0.82 -7.99 -16.49
N ASP A 68 -0.23 -6.95 -17.07
CA ASP A 68 0.97 -7.06 -17.90
C ASP A 68 2.19 -7.25 -16.99
N CYS A 69 2.77 -8.45 -17.05
CA CYS A 69 3.96 -8.82 -16.30
C CYS A 69 5.26 -8.72 -17.12
N LYS A 70 5.16 -8.44 -18.43
CA LYS A 70 6.34 -8.37 -19.31
C LYS A 70 6.96 -6.98 -19.30
N ASN A 71 6.12 -5.94 -19.40
CA ASN A 71 6.57 -4.56 -19.49
C ASN A 71 6.40 -3.82 -18.16
N SER A 72 6.91 -4.42 -17.07
CA SER A 72 6.74 -3.86 -15.74
C SER A 72 8.07 -3.49 -15.08
N PRO A 73 8.17 -2.30 -14.46
CA PRO A 73 9.29 -1.93 -13.57
C PRO A 73 9.40 -2.78 -12.29
N GLY A 74 8.45 -3.70 -12.05
CA GLY A 74 8.41 -4.52 -10.84
C GLY A 74 7.57 -3.92 -9.70
N ALA A 75 7.61 -4.60 -8.56
CA ALA A 75 7.10 -4.08 -7.29
C ALA A 75 8.02 -2.96 -6.78
N LYS A 76 7.46 -2.02 -6.02
CA LYS A 76 8.23 -0.89 -5.48
C LYS A 76 8.65 -1.19 -4.04
N PHE A 77 9.89 -0.87 -3.70
CA PHE A 77 10.44 -1.03 -2.36
C PHE A 77 11.06 0.29 -1.93
N ILE A 78 10.62 0.83 -0.79
CA ILE A 78 11.04 2.13 -0.26
C ILE A 78 11.62 1.93 1.12
N HIS A 79 12.71 2.63 1.39
CA HIS A 79 13.25 2.77 2.73
C HIS A 79 13.20 4.25 3.12
N ALA A 80 12.65 4.55 4.28
CA ALA A 80 12.53 5.89 4.84
C ALA A 80 12.88 5.85 6.34
N ALA A 81 13.11 7.02 6.94
CA ALA A 81 13.34 7.15 8.37
C ALA A 81 12.57 8.35 8.91
N VAL A 82 12.16 8.28 10.17
CA VAL A 82 11.46 9.36 10.87
C VAL A 82 11.91 9.43 12.32
N ASP A 83 12.05 10.64 12.85
CA ASP A 83 12.42 10.89 14.25
C ASP A 83 11.17 10.79 15.15
N LEU A 84 10.64 9.58 15.27
CA LEU A 84 9.53 9.20 16.15
C LEU A 84 9.86 7.88 16.83
N SER A 85 9.34 7.70 18.05
CA SER A 85 9.36 6.43 18.76
C SER A 85 8.10 5.60 18.48
N VAL A 86 8.15 4.31 18.80
CA VAL A 86 6.97 3.43 18.80
C VAL A 86 5.88 4.01 19.70
N SER A 87 6.27 4.59 20.85
CA SER A 87 5.33 5.19 21.80
C SER A 87 4.59 6.40 21.23
N ASP A 88 5.23 7.19 20.36
CA ASP A 88 4.60 8.33 19.69
C ASP A 88 3.48 7.89 18.74
N ILE A 89 3.52 6.64 18.26
CA ILE A 89 2.46 6.06 17.41
C ILE A 89 1.34 5.42 18.23
N VAL A 90 1.69 4.66 19.27
CA VAL A 90 0.72 3.78 19.96
C VAL A 90 0.09 4.38 21.21
N SER A 91 0.73 5.37 21.84
CA SER A 91 0.21 6.02 23.05
C SER A 91 -0.95 7.00 22.82
N PRO A 92 -1.03 7.74 21.70
CA PRO A 92 -2.13 8.65 21.47
C PRO A 92 -3.47 7.92 21.30
N THR A 93 -4.57 8.57 21.70
CA THR A 93 -5.94 8.04 21.52
C THR A 93 -6.33 7.85 20.04
N TYR A 94 -5.78 8.71 19.16
CA TYR A 94 -6.03 8.68 17.73
C TYR A 94 -4.73 8.39 16.99
N VAL A 95 -4.81 7.67 15.87
CA VAL A 95 -3.65 7.40 15.02
C VAL A 95 -3.05 8.72 14.53
N PRO A 96 -1.77 9.01 14.81
CA PRO A 96 -1.13 10.24 14.36
C PRO A 96 -1.15 10.38 12.83
N LEU A 97 -1.40 11.58 12.32
CA LEU A 97 -1.48 11.84 10.87
C LEU A 97 -0.20 11.45 10.11
N VAL A 98 0.96 11.55 10.77
CA VAL A 98 2.25 11.14 10.21
C VAL A 98 2.28 9.67 9.80
N VAL A 99 1.47 8.79 10.41
CA VAL A 99 1.40 7.37 10.03
C VAL A 99 0.90 7.19 8.59
N GLN A 100 0.12 8.15 8.05
CA GLN A 100 -0.30 8.12 6.65
C GLN A 100 0.90 8.21 5.69
N SER A 101 1.98 8.92 6.06
CA SER A 101 3.19 9.03 5.23
C SER A 101 4.05 7.76 5.23
N PHE A 102 3.73 6.79 6.10
CA PHE A 102 4.40 5.49 6.10
C PHE A 102 3.93 4.60 4.94
N PHE A 103 2.95 5.05 4.16
CA PHE A 103 2.42 4.37 2.99
C PHE A 103 2.70 5.17 1.71
N ASP A 104 3.27 4.52 0.70
CA ASP A 104 3.61 5.12 -0.61
C ASP A 104 2.40 5.52 -1.47
N HIS A 105 1.20 5.06 -1.11
CA HIS A 105 0.01 5.11 -1.97
C HIS A 105 -1.20 5.75 -1.27
N ASP A 106 -1.00 6.85 -0.55
CA ASP A 106 -2.16 7.61 -0.07
C ASP A 106 -3.08 7.96 -1.25
N ARG A 107 -4.36 7.58 -1.14
CA ARG A 107 -5.44 7.83 -2.10
C ARG A 107 -5.32 7.18 -3.48
N ALA A 108 -4.38 6.27 -3.73
CA ALA A 108 -4.32 5.56 -5.01
C ALA A 108 -5.54 4.64 -5.17
N ILE A 109 -6.17 4.65 -6.35
CA ILE A 109 -7.23 3.70 -6.71
C ILE A 109 -6.68 2.60 -7.60
N ASN A 110 -7.31 1.43 -7.63
CA ASN A 110 -6.85 0.28 -8.41
C ASN A 110 -6.58 0.62 -9.89
N TYR A 111 -7.32 1.55 -10.49
CA TYR A 111 -7.06 2.03 -11.85
C TYR A 111 -5.65 2.61 -12.03
N ASP A 112 -5.09 3.27 -11.00
CA ASP A 112 -3.75 3.81 -11.04
C ASP A 112 -2.68 2.72 -11.19
N GLY A 113 -3.02 1.44 -10.98
CA GLY A 113 -2.15 0.29 -11.27
C GLY A 113 -1.68 0.19 -12.72
N HIS A 114 -2.24 0.99 -13.65
CA HIS A 114 -1.71 1.14 -15.01
C HIS A 114 -0.36 1.87 -15.05
N THR A 115 -0.15 2.83 -14.15
CA THR A 115 1.05 3.67 -14.10
C THR A 115 1.83 3.47 -12.79
N ARG A 116 1.17 3.01 -11.73
CA ARG A 116 1.72 2.77 -10.40
C ARG A 116 1.95 1.27 -10.15
N PRO A 117 2.85 0.91 -9.24
CA PRO A 117 3.04 -0.47 -8.80
C PRO A 117 1.75 -1.13 -8.32
N LEU A 118 1.57 -2.42 -8.60
CA LEU A 118 0.49 -3.22 -8.00
C LEU A 118 0.80 -3.64 -6.56
N LEU A 119 2.09 -3.71 -6.23
CA LEU A 119 2.61 -3.90 -4.88
C LEU A 119 3.68 -2.86 -4.58
N SER A 120 3.54 -2.19 -3.44
CA SER A 120 4.57 -1.33 -2.86
C SER A 120 4.81 -1.71 -1.41
N ILE A 121 6.08 -1.86 -1.05
CA ILE A 121 6.53 -2.08 0.32
C ILE A 121 7.32 -0.85 0.76
N GLN A 122 6.95 -0.26 1.88
CA GLN A 122 7.70 0.81 2.50
C GLN A 122 8.16 0.37 3.89
N VAL A 123 9.46 0.45 4.14
CA VAL A 123 10.07 0.25 5.45
C VAL A 123 10.43 1.63 6.00
N THR A 124 9.81 2.02 7.10
CA THR A 124 10.08 3.27 7.80
C THR A 124 10.78 2.97 9.12
N GLU A 125 12.03 3.41 9.24
CA GLU A 125 12.80 3.34 10.47
C GLU A 125 12.33 4.41 11.46
N LEU A 126 12.13 4.00 12.71
CA LEU A 126 11.85 4.84 13.87
C LEU A 126 13.07 4.87 14.79
N VAL A 127 13.09 5.77 15.77
CA VAL A 127 14.17 5.86 16.78
C VAL A 127 14.40 4.50 17.45
N ASP A 128 13.32 3.88 17.93
CA ASP A 128 13.33 2.62 18.69
C ASP A 128 12.50 1.51 18.01
N GLY A 129 12.20 1.65 16.72
CA GLY A 129 11.31 0.73 16.01
C GLY A 129 11.48 0.70 14.50
N VAL A 130 10.63 -0.11 13.86
CA VAL A 130 10.47 -0.15 12.41
C VAL A 130 9.02 -0.39 12.06
N PHE A 131 8.52 0.35 11.07
CA PHE A 131 7.20 0.17 10.48
C PHE A 131 7.35 -0.41 9.08
N ILE A 132 6.66 -1.52 8.79
CA ILE A 132 6.65 -2.16 7.47
C ILE A 132 5.24 -2.02 6.90
N ALA A 133 5.10 -1.22 5.86
CA ALA A 133 3.86 -0.93 5.17
C ALA A 133 3.77 -1.66 3.84
N GLN A 134 2.59 -2.17 3.53
CA GLN A 134 2.20 -2.69 2.23
C GLN A 134 1.06 -1.83 1.66
N GLY A 135 1.20 -1.44 0.40
CA GLY A 135 0.10 -0.98 -0.44
C GLY A 135 -0.09 -1.90 -1.65
N ASP A 136 -1.29 -2.42 -1.87
CA ASP A 136 -1.60 -3.25 -3.03
C ASP A 136 -2.99 -3.00 -3.63
N THR A 137 -3.11 -3.27 -4.94
CA THR A 137 -4.42 -3.20 -5.60
C THR A 137 -5.35 -4.30 -5.08
N LYS A 138 -6.62 -3.97 -4.81
CA LYS A 138 -7.66 -4.95 -4.49
C LYS A 138 -8.15 -5.69 -5.74
N ILE A 139 -7.25 -6.39 -6.42
CA ILE A 139 -7.57 -7.25 -7.57
C ILE A 139 -7.65 -8.68 -7.07
N LYS A 140 -8.83 -9.30 -7.20
CA LYS A 140 -9.01 -10.69 -6.85
C LYS A 140 -8.32 -11.54 -7.91
N ILE A 141 -7.10 -11.98 -7.63
CA ILE A 141 -6.39 -12.94 -8.48
C ILE A 141 -7.20 -14.23 -8.43
N SER A 142 -7.80 -14.62 -9.55
CA SER A 142 -8.78 -15.70 -9.64
C SER A 142 -8.19 -17.10 -9.44
N ARG A 143 -6.86 -17.22 -9.34
CA ARG A 143 -6.15 -18.49 -9.13
C ARG A 143 -5.18 -18.34 -7.96
N SER A 144 -5.29 -19.23 -6.97
CA SER A 144 -4.28 -19.41 -5.92
C SER A 144 -2.88 -19.59 -6.53
N PRO A 145 -1.80 -19.17 -5.85
CA PRO A 145 -0.44 -19.36 -6.34
C PRO A 145 -0.22 -20.84 -6.72
N MET A 146 0.02 -21.09 -8.00
CA MET A 146 0.38 -22.41 -8.48
C MET A 146 1.89 -22.56 -8.25
N LEU A 147 2.28 -23.58 -7.48
CA LEU A 147 3.69 -23.87 -7.15
C LEU A 147 4.47 -24.45 -8.35
N GLU A 148 3.84 -24.63 -9.51
CA GLU A 148 4.51 -25.10 -10.73
C GLU A 148 4.55 -24.04 -11.82
N ARG A 149 5.77 -23.83 -12.31
CA ARG A 149 6.18 -22.86 -13.33
C ARG A 149 5.52 -23.20 -14.66
N TRP A 150 4.48 -22.46 -15.03
CA TRP A 150 3.87 -22.61 -16.35
C TRP A 150 3.43 -21.28 -16.96
N PHE A 151 4.26 -20.75 -17.85
CA PHE A 151 3.74 -20.00 -19.00
C PHE A 151 4.31 -20.63 -20.26
N PRO A 152 3.48 -21.27 -21.11
CA PRO A 152 3.79 -21.35 -22.52
C PRO A 152 3.92 -19.92 -23.06
N GLU A 153 4.88 -19.70 -23.96
CA GLU A 153 5.03 -18.39 -24.62
C GLU A 153 3.69 -17.96 -25.23
N GLY A 154 3.14 -16.85 -24.75
CA GLY A 154 1.93 -16.24 -25.32
C GLY A 154 0.72 -16.05 -24.40
N ASN A 155 0.74 -16.51 -23.14
CA ASN A 155 -0.42 -16.36 -22.25
C ASN A 155 -0.27 -15.23 -21.23
N ASN A 156 -1.03 -14.14 -21.40
CA ASN A 156 -0.97 -12.93 -20.58
C ASN A 156 -1.84 -13.07 -19.30
N GLY A 157 -1.37 -13.79 -18.28
CA GLY A 157 -1.93 -13.77 -16.92
C GLY A 157 -3.45 -13.99 -16.79
N PRO A 158 -4.04 -13.75 -15.61
CA PRO A 158 -5.50 -13.80 -15.46
C PRO A 158 -6.14 -12.56 -16.12
N LEU A 159 -6.93 -12.79 -17.16
CA LEU A 159 -7.72 -11.77 -17.84
C LEU A 159 -9.01 -11.50 -17.05
N LEU A 160 -9.26 -10.25 -16.66
CA LEU A 160 -10.51 -9.83 -16.05
C LEU A 160 -11.36 -9.15 -17.13
N THR A 161 -12.31 -9.88 -17.69
CA THR A 161 -13.27 -9.34 -18.67
C THR A 161 -14.29 -8.47 -17.93
N LEU A 162 -14.43 -7.23 -18.37
CA LEU A 162 -15.37 -6.28 -17.78
C LEU A 162 -16.60 -6.12 -18.69
N PRO A 163 -17.82 -6.05 -18.13
CA PRO A 163 -19.05 -5.88 -18.91
C PRO A 163 -19.28 -4.41 -19.30
N PHE A 164 -18.24 -3.71 -19.78
CA PHE A 164 -18.29 -2.28 -20.08
C PHE A 164 -17.68 -1.98 -21.46
N THR A 165 -18.25 -0.98 -22.15
CA THR A 165 -17.88 -0.60 -23.52
C THR A 165 -17.11 0.71 -23.61
N HIS A 166 -17.03 1.46 -22.52
CA HIS A 166 -16.25 2.69 -22.42
C HIS A 166 -15.55 2.79 -21.06
N GLN A 167 -14.36 3.38 -21.06
CA GLN A 167 -13.50 3.51 -19.89
C GLN A 167 -14.13 4.31 -18.73
N ASN A 168 -14.92 5.33 -19.06
CA ASN A 168 -15.58 6.19 -18.08
C ASN A 168 -16.73 5.47 -17.33
N GLU A 169 -17.20 4.33 -17.83
CA GLU A 169 -18.30 3.56 -17.21
C GLU A 169 -17.86 2.81 -15.94
N PHE A 170 -16.55 2.57 -15.76
CA PHE A 170 -16.03 1.78 -14.63
C PHE A 170 -14.92 2.47 -13.82
N ILE A 171 -14.57 3.71 -14.18
CA ILE A 171 -13.67 4.57 -13.42
C ILE A 171 -14.50 5.72 -12.84
N THR A 172 -15.14 5.47 -11.71
CA THR A 172 -15.59 6.55 -10.83
C THR A 172 -14.42 6.98 -9.95
N ARG A 173 -13.97 8.22 -10.08
CA ARG A 173 -13.07 8.84 -9.11
C ARG A 173 -13.94 9.56 -8.10
N PHE A 174 -13.91 9.13 -6.84
CA PHE A 174 -14.55 9.90 -5.79
C PHE A 174 -13.65 11.09 -5.48
N GLU A 175 -13.97 12.25 -6.05
CA GLU A 175 -13.39 13.51 -5.60
C GLU A 175 -13.99 13.80 -4.23
N THR A 176 -13.18 13.69 -3.18
CA THR A 176 -13.58 14.19 -1.86
C THR A 176 -13.90 15.67 -2.01
N PRO A 177 -15.14 16.14 -1.73
CA PRO A 177 -15.40 17.56 -1.70
C PRO A 177 -14.42 18.21 -0.71
N HIS A 178 -13.93 19.42 -1.02
CA HIS A 178 -13.04 20.16 -0.13
C HIS A 178 -13.68 20.24 1.27
N VAL A 179 -13.21 19.42 2.21
CA VAL A 179 -13.75 19.39 3.56
C VAL A 179 -13.05 20.48 4.34
N LEU A 180 -13.82 21.41 4.90
CA LEU A 180 -13.31 22.36 5.88
C LEU A 180 -13.05 21.61 7.18
N GLU A 181 -11.78 21.30 7.45
CA GLU A 181 -11.36 20.71 8.71
C GLU A 181 -11.53 21.73 9.85
N ARG A 182 -12.15 21.29 10.96
CA ARG A 182 -12.10 21.98 12.24
C ARG A 182 -11.36 21.11 13.23
N ILE A 183 -10.21 21.60 13.68
CA ILE A 183 -9.39 20.93 14.68
C ILE A 183 -9.75 21.52 16.04
N PHE A 184 -10.31 20.70 16.94
CA PHE A 184 -10.58 21.10 18.31
C PHE A 184 -9.41 20.70 19.20
N HIS A 185 -8.79 21.69 19.85
CA HIS A 185 -7.75 21.47 20.84
C HIS A 185 -8.38 21.57 22.24
N PHE A 186 -8.32 20.49 23.01
CA PHE A 186 -8.70 20.50 24.42
C PHE A 186 -7.43 20.35 25.27
N SER A 187 -7.13 21.35 26.10
CA SER A 187 -6.02 21.30 27.05
C SER A 187 -6.51 20.92 28.45
N ALA A 188 -5.64 20.25 29.22
CA ALA A 188 -5.95 19.72 30.56
C ALA A 188 -6.00 20.80 31.67
N LYS A 189 -6.65 21.94 31.43
CA LYS A 189 -7.06 22.89 32.47
C LYS A 189 -8.54 23.22 32.33
N VAL A 190 -9.38 22.31 32.79
CA VAL A 190 -10.74 22.67 33.23
C VAL A 190 -10.93 22.11 34.62
N HIS A 191 -10.53 22.90 35.63
CA HIS A 191 -11.08 22.80 36.97
C HIS A 191 -11.77 24.13 37.28
N TYR A 192 -13.04 24.02 37.68
CA TYR A 192 -13.94 25.00 38.30
C TYR A 192 -14.39 26.23 37.49
N LYS A 193 -15.60 26.13 36.93
CA LYS A 193 -16.74 27.03 37.24
C LYS A 193 -18.01 26.58 36.49
N ALA A 194 -18.63 25.50 36.96
CA ALA A 194 -20.07 25.33 36.82
C ALA A 194 -20.75 25.80 38.11
N GLN A 195 -20.60 27.10 38.44
CA GLN A 195 -21.53 27.80 39.32
C GLN A 195 -21.65 29.28 38.91
N LYS A 196 -22.91 29.67 38.67
CA LYS A 196 -23.50 31.02 38.63
C LYS A 196 -23.27 31.91 37.40
N LYS A 197 -24.35 32.02 36.60
CA LYS A 197 -25.15 33.22 36.24
C LYS A 197 -25.68 33.01 34.81
N GLY A 198 -26.99 33.00 34.54
CA GLY A 198 -28.19 33.20 35.36
C GLY A 198 -29.41 32.67 34.62
#